data_AF-A0A7J2IZ16-F1
#
_entry.id   AF-A0A7J2IZ16-F1
#
_cell.length_a   1.000
_cell.length_b   1.000
_cell.length_c   1.000
_cell.angle_alpha   90.00
_cell.angle_beta   90.00
_cell.angle_gamma   90.00
#
_symmetry.space_group_name_H-M   'P 1'
#
loop_
_entity.id
_entity.type
_entity.pdbx_description
1 polymer ?
#
loop_
_entity_poly.entity_id
_entity_poly.type
_entity_poly.pdbx_seq_one_letter_code
_entity_poly.pdbx_strand_id
1 'polypeptide(L)'
;MKQKLATILMVILVAITLSTTALAILEDKIYDKETRTITIRNWLNQPIVSLRLLNNTDQCLVNCYAIIEITPHIPEAFPKPIEIKLNDKLYGIKFLTKTNKNALGNLLKDYKIKVLSEEIYYVDVPDYEETTCKGYRLNNETGKNETYYYKCKKQVGSHKEKRVRKVWKEAKAIDLSKKQVIKIEARKLPMANVEWMPNFYGFELKEWAWWNSNWSYRKPITITEQSGNT
;
A
#
# COMPACT_ATOMS: atom_id res chain seq x y z
N MET A 1 30.48 36.10 52.41
CA MET A 1 29.53 34.97 52.41
C MET A 1 28.29 35.22 51.54
N LYS A 2 27.65 36.40 51.64
CA LYS A 2 26.45 36.75 50.85
C LYS A 2 26.64 36.72 49.32
N GLN A 3 27.83 37.08 48.82
CA GLN A 3 28.10 37.14 47.37
C GLN A 3 28.19 35.76 46.71
N LYS A 4 28.71 34.73 47.40
CA LYS A 4 28.78 33.34 46.90
C LYS A 4 27.40 32.66 46.87
N LEU A 5 26.50 33.05 47.78
CA LEU A 5 25.14 32.53 47.83
C LEU A 5 24.31 33.02 46.61
N ALA A 6 24.49 34.28 46.22
CA ALA A 6 23.79 34.87 45.07
C ALA A 6 24.22 34.22 43.73
N THR A 7 25.50 33.88 43.57
CA THR A 7 26.00 33.22 42.35
C THR A 7 25.48 31.80 42.22
N ILE A 8 25.44 31.04 43.32
CA ILE A 8 24.91 29.67 43.33
C ILE A 8 23.39 29.68 43.04
N LEU A 9 22.65 30.65 43.61
CA LEU A 9 21.22 30.78 43.35
C LEU A 9 20.92 31.09 41.88
N MET A 10 21.75 31.92 41.24
CA MET A 10 21.57 32.29 39.82
C MET A 10 21.89 31.12 38.88
N VAL A 11 22.91 30.31 39.17
CA VAL A 11 23.22 29.10 38.37
C VAL A 11 22.13 28.04 38.52
N ILE A 12 21.56 27.88 39.72
CA ILE A 12 20.41 26.98 39.94
C ILE A 12 19.17 27.49 39.20
N LEU A 13 18.91 28.80 39.19
CA LEU A 13 17.79 29.37 38.44
C LEU A 13 17.93 29.16 36.92
N VAL A 14 19.13 29.32 36.37
CA VAL A 14 19.43 29.08 34.94
C VAL A 14 19.33 27.58 34.59
N ALA A 15 19.75 26.69 35.50
CA ALA A 15 19.58 25.26 35.34
C ALA A 15 18.10 24.84 35.40
N ILE A 16 17.28 25.52 36.21
CA ILE A 16 15.84 25.26 36.31
C ILE A 16 15.11 25.79 35.06
N THR A 17 15.50 26.92 34.46
CA THR A 17 14.90 27.40 33.19
C THR A 17 15.36 26.61 31.97
N LEU A 18 16.48 25.90 32.02
CA LEU A 18 16.88 24.93 31.00
C LEU A 18 16.21 23.55 31.20
N SER A 19 15.55 23.34 32.34
CA SER A 19 14.86 22.08 32.68
C SER A 19 13.34 22.14 32.52
N THR A 20 12.78 23.21 31.95
CA THR A 20 11.38 23.23 31.52
C THR A 20 11.20 22.30 30.32
N THR A 21 10.99 21.03 30.68
CA THR A 21 9.85 20.23 30.26
C THR A 21 9.61 20.24 28.77
N ALA A 22 10.08 19.15 28.15
CA ALA A 22 9.45 18.48 27.02
C ALA A 22 8.27 19.29 26.48
N LEU A 23 8.51 20.06 25.41
CA LEU A 23 7.43 20.49 24.53
C LEU A 23 6.61 19.23 24.31
N ALA A 24 5.43 19.15 24.93
CA ALA A 24 4.42 18.19 24.55
C ALA A 24 4.10 18.60 23.13
N ILE A 25 4.75 17.93 22.19
CA ILE A 25 4.66 18.17 20.77
C ILE A 25 3.18 17.98 20.48
N LEU A 26 2.45 19.08 20.28
CA LEU A 26 1.09 19.05 19.78
C LEU A 26 1.21 18.72 18.29
N GLU A 27 1.53 17.46 18.02
CA GLU A 27 1.31 16.89 16.71
C GLU A 27 -0.21 16.86 16.50
N ASP A 28 -0.66 17.35 15.35
CA ASP A 28 -2.08 17.34 14.99
C ASP A 28 -2.33 16.31 13.88
N LYS A 29 -3.46 15.62 13.97
CA LYS A 29 -3.93 14.64 12.99
C LYS A 29 -5.22 15.16 12.38
N ILE A 30 -5.18 15.49 11.10
CA ILE A 30 -6.33 15.97 10.34
C ILE A 30 -6.78 14.90 9.34
N TYR A 31 -8.07 14.56 9.37
CA TYR A 31 -8.67 13.62 8.43
C TYR A 31 -9.57 14.34 7.43
N ASP A 32 -9.23 14.19 6.14
CA ASP A 32 -10.07 14.57 5.01
C ASP A 32 -10.86 13.35 4.53
N LYS A 33 -12.18 13.42 4.69
CA LYS A 33 -13.13 12.35 4.36
C LYS A 33 -13.31 12.16 2.84
N GLU A 34 -13.20 13.23 2.05
CA GLU A 34 -13.42 13.17 0.60
C GLU A 34 -12.27 12.41 -0.07
N THR A 35 -11.04 12.78 0.29
CA THR A 35 -9.84 12.14 -0.28
C THR A 35 -9.42 10.88 0.48
N ARG A 36 -10.02 10.63 1.65
CA ARG A 36 -9.66 9.59 2.63
C ARG A 36 -8.20 9.70 3.05
N THR A 37 -7.76 10.93 3.29
CA THR A 37 -6.37 11.26 3.61
C THR A 37 -6.26 11.71 5.05
N ILE A 38 -5.33 11.12 5.79
CA ILE A 38 -4.92 11.58 7.11
C ILE A 38 -3.59 12.32 6.94
N THR A 39 -3.51 13.54 7.44
CA THR A 39 -2.27 14.33 7.46
C THR A 39 -1.83 14.53 8.90
N ILE A 40 -0.60 14.13 9.20
CA ILE A 40 0.05 14.36 10.49
C ILE A 40 0.94 15.59 10.35
N ARG A 41 0.77 16.56 11.26
CA ARG A 41 1.50 17.82 11.27
C ARG A 41 2.42 17.93 12.47
N ASN A 42 3.53 18.65 12.31
CA ASN A 42 4.40 19.02 13.42
C ASN A 42 3.79 20.17 14.24
N TRP A 43 4.46 20.55 15.32
CA TRP A 43 4.07 21.66 16.19
C TRP A 43 4.05 23.05 15.50
N LEU A 44 4.69 23.18 14.34
CA LEU A 44 4.62 24.38 13.47
C LEU A 44 3.44 24.32 12.49
N ASN A 45 2.53 23.35 12.64
CA ASN A 45 1.41 23.11 11.73
C ASN A 45 1.85 22.79 10.28
N GLN A 46 3.09 22.33 10.09
CA GLN A 46 3.59 21.87 8.79
C GLN A 46 3.30 20.38 8.63
N PRO A 47 2.84 19.91 7.45
CA PRO A 47 2.62 18.50 7.23
C PRO A 47 3.95 17.73 7.27
N ILE A 48 3.99 16.65 8.03
CA ILE A 48 5.14 15.73 8.08
C ILE A 48 4.90 14.58 7.10
N VAL A 49 3.71 13.98 7.16
CA VAL A 49 3.33 12.84 6.33
C VAL A 49 1.83 12.88 6.06
N SER A 50 1.45 12.54 4.83
CA SER A 50 0.07 12.24 4.44
C SER A 50 -0.07 10.76 4.13
N LEU A 51 -1.09 10.16 4.70
CA LEU A 51 -1.45 8.76 4.54
C LEU A 51 -2.82 8.74 3.85
N ARG A 52 -2.95 8.09 2.71
CA ARG A 52 -4.21 8.03 1.94
C ARG A 52 -4.67 6.59 1.77
N LEU A 53 -5.92 6.31 2.16
CA LEU A 53 -6.53 5.00 1.94
C LEU A 53 -6.95 4.87 0.47
N LEU A 54 -6.17 4.14 -0.33
CA LEU A 54 -6.49 3.90 -1.74
C LEU A 54 -7.60 2.87 -1.90
N ASN A 55 -7.54 1.80 -1.10
CA ASN A 55 -8.51 0.71 -1.16
C ASN A 55 -8.58 -0.03 0.17
N ASN A 56 -9.75 -0.56 0.51
CA ASN A 56 -9.94 -1.43 1.66
C ASN A 56 -11.02 -2.47 1.31
N THR A 57 -10.79 -3.72 1.67
CA THR A 57 -11.87 -4.72 1.66
C THR A 57 -12.70 -4.54 2.93
N ASP A 58 -13.53 -3.50 2.96
CA ASP A 58 -14.43 -3.21 4.10
C ASP A 58 -15.23 -4.46 4.50
N GLN A 59 -15.55 -5.32 3.51
CA GLN A 59 -16.13 -6.63 3.70
C GLN A 59 -15.24 -7.73 3.11
N CYS A 60 -14.90 -8.71 3.94
CA CYS A 60 -14.13 -9.87 3.55
C CYS A 60 -14.48 -11.06 4.46
N LEU A 61 -14.51 -12.27 3.90
CA LEU A 61 -14.77 -13.48 4.69
C LEU A 61 -13.50 -13.98 5.38
N VAL A 62 -12.44 -14.20 4.60
CA VAL A 62 -11.20 -14.82 5.07
C VAL A 62 -10.01 -13.94 4.71
N ASN A 63 -9.82 -13.65 3.42
CA ASN A 63 -8.70 -12.85 2.93
C ASN A 63 -9.14 -11.38 2.82
N CYS A 64 -8.49 -10.53 3.59
CA CYS A 64 -8.75 -9.10 3.66
C CYS A 64 -7.50 -8.34 3.23
N TYR A 65 -7.68 -7.14 2.70
CA TYR A 65 -6.57 -6.24 2.47
C TYR A 65 -6.94 -4.77 2.62
N ALA A 66 -5.93 -3.96 2.88
CA ALA A 66 -5.98 -2.51 2.78
C ALA A 66 -4.76 -2.02 2.00
N ILE A 67 -4.94 -1.00 1.15
CA ILE A 67 -3.89 -0.37 0.37
C ILE A 67 -3.80 1.09 0.80
N ILE A 68 -2.62 1.50 1.26
CA ILE A 68 -2.36 2.82 1.80
C ILE A 68 -1.21 3.44 1.01
N GLU A 69 -1.42 4.66 0.53
CA GLU A 69 -0.35 5.50 -0.01
C GLU A 69 0.21 6.35 1.12
N ILE A 70 1.54 6.40 1.22
CA ILE A 70 2.27 7.17 2.21
C ILE A 70 3.11 8.19 1.46
N THR A 71 2.90 9.47 1.75
CA THR A 71 3.59 10.60 1.13
C THR A 71 4.28 11.42 2.23
N PRO A 72 5.61 11.29 2.40
CA PRO A 72 6.36 12.15 3.29
C PRO A 72 6.46 13.57 2.69
N HIS A 73 6.27 14.58 3.52
CA HIS A 73 6.40 16.00 3.15
C HIS A 73 7.71 16.60 3.64
N ILE A 74 8.34 15.96 4.63
CA ILE A 74 9.68 16.31 5.13
C ILE A 74 10.52 15.02 5.09
N PRO A 75 11.01 14.59 3.92
CA PRO A 75 11.78 13.35 3.77
C PRO A 75 12.98 13.25 4.71
N GLU A 76 13.60 14.38 5.04
CA GLU A 76 14.76 14.47 5.92
C GLU A 76 14.45 14.08 7.36
N ALA A 77 13.16 14.11 7.77
CA ALA A 77 12.72 13.58 9.05
C ALA A 77 12.82 12.05 9.12
N PHE A 78 13.09 11.39 8.00
CA PHE A 78 13.13 9.93 7.83
C PHE A 78 14.48 9.46 7.25
N PRO A 79 15.60 9.62 7.97
CA PRO A 79 16.91 9.29 7.43
C PRO A 79 17.14 7.78 7.24
N LYS A 80 16.26 6.93 7.78
CA LYS A 80 16.39 5.47 7.72
C LYS A 80 15.03 4.80 7.46
N PRO A 81 15.02 3.67 6.74
CA PRO A 81 13.84 2.82 6.65
C PRO A 81 13.32 2.46 8.04
N ILE A 82 11.99 2.52 8.20
CA ILE A 82 11.30 2.27 9.44
C ILE A 82 10.72 0.87 9.40
N GLU A 83 11.15 0.03 10.34
CA GLU A 83 10.52 -1.28 10.55
C GLU A 83 9.11 -1.09 11.08
N ILE A 84 8.11 -1.65 10.39
CA ILE A 84 6.76 -1.74 10.97
C ILE A 84 6.74 -2.94 11.88
N LYS A 85 6.52 -2.69 13.16
CA LYS A 85 6.40 -3.73 14.18
C LYS A 85 4.98 -3.84 14.66
N LEU A 86 4.56 -5.07 14.98
CA LEU A 86 3.26 -5.30 15.59
C LEU A 86 3.19 -4.55 16.93
N ASN A 87 2.08 -3.85 17.17
CA ASN A 87 1.82 -3.11 18.43
C ASN A 87 2.87 -2.04 18.79
N ASP A 88 3.71 -1.62 17.84
CA ASP A 88 4.64 -0.53 18.07
C ASP A 88 3.89 0.79 18.32
N LYS A 89 4.41 1.58 19.25
CA LYS A 89 3.79 2.84 19.65
C LYS A 89 4.00 3.95 18.62
N LEU A 90 5.02 3.88 17.77
CA LEU A 90 5.29 4.89 16.76
C LEU A 90 4.87 4.42 15.37
N TYR A 91 5.25 3.20 15.00
CA TYR A 91 5.06 2.66 13.64
C TYR A 91 4.61 1.21 13.69
N GLY A 92 3.30 1.01 13.82
CA GLY A 92 2.75 -0.31 14.02
C GLY A 92 1.36 -0.50 13.46
N ILE A 93 0.84 -1.71 13.59
CA ILE A 93 -0.53 -2.03 13.26
C ILE A 93 -1.09 -2.81 14.46
N LYS A 94 -2.26 -2.39 14.93
CA LYS A 94 -3.05 -3.14 15.91
C LYS A 94 -4.17 -3.86 15.17
N PHE A 95 -4.42 -5.10 15.57
CA PHE A 95 -5.57 -5.86 15.10
C PHE A 95 -6.48 -6.11 16.30
N LEU A 96 -7.66 -5.50 16.29
CA LEU A 96 -8.58 -5.52 17.41
C LEU A 96 -9.89 -6.20 17.03
N THR A 97 -10.55 -6.78 18.02
CA THR A 97 -11.95 -7.21 17.90
C THR A 97 -12.87 -6.02 18.15
N LYS A 98 -14.18 -6.17 17.89
CA LYS A 98 -15.22 -5.18 18.25
C LYS A 98 -15.23 -4.77 19.73
N THR A 99 -14.61 -5.56 20.61
CA THR A 99 -14.50 -5.30 22.05
C THR A 99 -13.13 -4.76 22.46
N ASN A 100 -12.33 -4.26 21.52
CA ASN A 100 -10.95 -3.77 21.71
C ASN A 100 -9.95 -4.81 22.25
N LYS A 101 -10.27 -6.11 22.19
CA LYS A 101 -9.32 -7.20 22.49
C LYS A 101 -8.41 -7.47 21.29
N ASN A 102 -7.17 -7.92 21.52
CA ASN A 102 -6.26 -8.32 20.45
C ASN A 102 -6.88 -9.47 19.61
N ALA A 103 -6.95 -9.26 18.30
CA ALA A 103 -7.48 -10.24 17.34
C ALA A 103 -6.39 -11.21 16.85
N LEU A 104 -5.11 -10.82 16.86
CA LEU A 104 -4.03 -11.65 16.34
C LEU A 104 -3.83 -12.91 17.18
N GLY A 105 -3.74 -14.06 16.53
CA GLY A 105 -3.65 -15.38 17.16
C GLY A 105 -4.99 -15.94 17.62
N ASN A 106 -6.08 -15.17 17.51
CA ASN A 106 -7.44 -15.61 17.83
C ASN A 106 -8.33 -15.51 16.59
N LEU A 107 -8.85 -14.31 16.30
CA LEU A 107 -9.73 -14.06 15.17
C LEU A 107 -8.98 -13.79 13.86
N LEU A 108 -7.73 -13.34 13.97
CA LEU A 108 -6.82 -13.11 12.85
C LEU A 108 -5.67 -14.14 12.92
N LYS A 109 -5.54 -14.96 11.88
CA LYS A 109 -4.54 -16.02 11.80
C LYS A 109 -3.16 -15.48 11.46
N ASP A 110 -3.09 -14.66 10.41
CA ASP A 110 -1.84 -14.10 9.90
C ASP A 110 -2.08 -12.75 9.22
N TYR A 111 -0.99 -12.01 9.03
CA TYR A 111 -0.96 -10.81 8.21
C TYR A 111 0.43 -10.64 7.58
N LYS A 112 0.48 -9.90 6.48
CA LYS A 112 1.68 -9.55 5.74
C LYS A 112 1.60 -8.10 5.30
N ILE A 113 2.74 -7.42 5.35
CA ILE A 113 2.89 -6.09 4.77
C ILE A 113 3.68 -6.24 3.49
N LYS A 114 3.17 -5.66 2.41
CA LYS A 114 3.83 -5.62 1.11
C LYS A 114 4.01 -4.18 0.68
N VAL A 115 5.10 -3.89 -0.02
CA VAL A 115 5.36 -2.59 -0.65
C VAL A 115 5.26 -2.77 -2.15
N LEU A 116 4.64 -1.80 -2.82
CA LEU A 116 4.58 -1.76 -4.27
C LEU A 116 5.95 -1.35 -4.81
N SER A 117 6.57 -2.24 -5.58
CA SER A 117 7.90 -2.06 -6.16
C SER A 117 7.81 -2.23 -7.67
N GLU A 118 8.63 -1.46 -8.39
CA GLU A 118 8.85 -1.69 -9.81
C GLU A 118 9.91 -2.77 -10.01
N GLU A 119 9.61 -3.72 -10.89
CA GLU A 119 10.51 -4.79 -11.27
C GLU A 119 10.69 -4.76 -12.79
N ILE A 120 11.96 -4.84 -13.20
CA ILE A 120 12.32 -5.05 -14.58
C ILE A 120 12.22 -6.54 -14.89
N TYR A 121 11.54 -6.88 -15.96
CA TYR A 121 11.49 -8.23 -16.50
C TYR A 121 11.72 -8.19 -18.01
N TYR A 122 12.11 -9.33 -18.57
CA TYR A 122 12.36 -9.46 -19.99
C TYR A 122 11.30 -10.37 -20.61
N VAL A 123 10.72 -9.95 -21.73
CA VAL A 123 9.82 -10.77 -22.53
C VAL A 123 10.48 -11.07 -23.87
N ASP A 124 10.31 -12.30 -24.33
CA ASP A 124 10.71 -12.67 -25.69
C ASP A 124 9.62 -12.21 -26.65
N VAL A 125 9.97 -11.28 -27.53
CA VAL A 125 9.08 -10.74 -28.55
C VAL A 125 9.46 -11.37 -29.89
N PRO A 126 8.52 -12.03 -30.58
CA PRO A 126 8.78 -12.63 -31.88
C PRO A 126 9.01 -11.57 -32.95
N ASP A 127 10.09 -11.75 -33.72
CA ASP A 127 10.40 -10.93 -34.88
C ASP A 127 9.77 -11.54 -36.12
N TYR A 128 9.08 -10.72 -36.91
CA TYR A 128 8.41 -11.16 -38.13
C TYR A 128 8.94 -10.40 -39.34
N GLU A 129 9.18 -11.13 -40.42
CA GLU A 129 9.46 -10.55 -41.73
C GLU A 129 8.29 -10.84 -42.68
N GLU A 130 8.06 -9.90 -43.59
CA GLU A 130 7.10 -10.08 -44.66
C GLU A 130 7.69 -11.05 -45.69
N THR A 131 6.94 -12.11 -45.99
CA THR A 131 7.32 -13.11 -46.97
C THR A 131 6.11 -13.51 -47.83
N THR A 132 6.38 -14.28 -48.88
CA THR A 132 5.34 -14.76 -49.78
C THR A 132 4.89 -16.16 -49.33
N CYS A 133 3.66 -16.25 -48.83
CA CYS A 133 3.04 -17.53 -48.49
C CYS A 133 2.31 -18.13 -49.69
N LYS A 134 2.22 -19.47 -49.70
CA LYS A 134 1.49 -20.25 -50.70
C LYS A 134 0.14 -20.67 -50.10
N GLY A 135 -0.96 -20.25 -50.72
CA GLY A 135 -2.32 -20.67 -50.41
C GLY A 135 -2.89 -21.57 -51.50
N TYR A 136 -3.92 -22.34 -51.14
CA TYR A 136 -4.66 -23.18 -52.09
C TYR A 136 -6.15 -22.83 -52.01
N ARG A 137 -6.80 -22.71 -53.16
CA ARG A 137 -8.25 -22.53 -53.24
C ARG A 137 -8.83 -23.43 -54.34
N LEU A 138 -10.04 -23.92 -54.14
CA LEU A 138 -10.77 -24.58 -55.23
C LEU A 138 -11.35 -23.49 -56.13
N ASN A 139 -11.07 -23.54 -57.43
CA ASN A 139 -11.75 -22.67 -58.38
C ASN A 139 -13.15 -23.24 -58.67
N ASN A 140 -14.18 -22.50 -58.27
CA ASN A 140 -15.58 -22.92 -58.42
C ASN A 140 -16.03 -23.07 -59.89
N GLU A 141 -15.36 -22.42 -60.85
CA GLU A 141 -15.71 -22.48 -62.28
C GLU A 141 -15.06 -23.67 -62.98
N THR A 142 -13.85 -24.05 -62.58
CA THR A 142 -13.09 -25.14 -63.23
C THR A 142 -13.04 -26.44 -62.43
N GLY A 143 -13.46 -26.41 -61.16
CA GLY A 143 -13.41 -27.55 -60.24
C GLY A 143 -11.99 -28.01 -59.87
N LYS A 144 -10.96 -27.23 -60.20
CA LYS A 144 -9.54 -27.57 -59.97
C LYS A 144 -8.96 -26.77 -58.80
N ASN A 145 -7.97 -27.35 -58.12
CA ASN A 145 -7.20 -26.66 -57.09
C ASN A 145 -6.23 -25.65 -57.73
N GLU A 146 -6.40 -24.37 -57.37
CA GLU A 146 -5.48 -23.30 -57.72
C GLU A 146 -4.54 -23.00 -56.57
N THR A 147 -3.28 -22.73 -56.92
CA THR A 147 -2.32 -22.14 -55.99
C THR A 147 -2.33 -20.62 -56.18
N TYR A 148 -2.38 -19.87 -55.09
CA TYR A 148 -2.16 -18.42 -55.11
C TYR A 148 -1.10 -18.03 -54.09
N TYR A 149 -0.49 -16.86 -54.31
CA TYR A 149 0.54 -16.32 -53.44
C TYR A 149 0.03 -15.03 -52.79
N TYR A 150 0.31 -14.89 -51.49
CA TYR A 150 -0.09 -13.69 -50.74
C TYR A 150 1.01 -13.31 -49.76
N LYS A 151 1.06 -12.02 -49.42
CA LYS A 151 1.97 -11.50 -48.42
C LYS A 151 1.54 -11.97 -47.04
N CYS A 152 2.46 -12.59 -46.31
CA CYS A 152 2.24 -13.06 -44.95
C CYS A 152 3.42 -12.67 -44.08
N LYS A 153 3.25 -12.75 -42.76
CA LYS A 153 4.32 -12.54 -41.79
C LYS A 153 4.83 -13.90 -41.32
N LYS A 154 6.12 -14.18 -41.50
CA LYS A 154 6.77 -15.38 -40.97
C LYS A 154 7.66 -14.96 -39.81
N GLN A 155 7.58 -15.69 -38.70
CA GLN A 155 8.48 -15.47 -37.58
C GLN A 155 9.90 -15.88 -38.00
N VAL A 156 10.85 -14.95 -37.91
CA VAL A 156 12.26 -15.14 -38.28
C VAL A 156 13.18 -15.24 -37.08
N GLY A 157 12.71 -14.82 -35.91
CA GLY A 157 13.47 -14.86 -34.68
C GLY A 157 12.68 -14.37 -33.49
N SER A 158 13.41 -13.98 -32.46
CA SER A 158 12.88 -13.29 -31.30
C SER A 158 13.97 -12.48 -30.63
N HIS A 159 13.61 -11.35 -30.03
CA HIS A 159 14.51 -10.56 -29.19
C HIS A 159 13.93 -10.36 -27.78
N LYS A 160 14.80 -10.06 -26.83
CA LYS A 160 14.43 -9.73 -25.45
C LYS A 160 14.06 -8.26 -25.36
N GLU A 161 12.83 -7.95 -25.01
CA GLU A 161 12.42 -6.60 -24.63
C GLU A 161 12.45 -6.41 -23.11
N LYS A 162 13.09 -5.32 -22.66
CA LYS A 162 13.06 -4.89 -21.26
C LYS A 162 11.73 -4.19 -20.96
N ARG A 163 10.95 -4.73 -20.02
CA ARG A 163 9.69 -4.14 -19.56
C ARG A 163 9.72 -3.89 -18.06
N VAL A 164 8.90 -2.95 -17.60
CA VAL A 164 8.72 -2.64 -16.17
C VAL A 164 7.30 -3.01 -15.77
N ARG A 165 7.15 -3.68 -14.64
CA ARG A 165 5.84 -3.97 -14.02
C ARG A 165 5.86 -3.60 -12.54
N LYS A 166 4.69 -3.24 -12.02
CA LYS A 166 4.49 -3.04 -10.59
C LYS A 166 4.15 -4.38 -9.93
N VAL A 167 4.91 -4.74 -8.90
CA VAL A 167 4.74 -5.99 -8.14
C VAL A 167 4.70 -5.69 -6.65
N TRP A 168 3.93 -6.48 -5.91
CA TRP A 168 3.89 -6.42 -4.46
C TRP A 168 5.00 -7.30 -3.89
N LYS A 169 5.93 -6.72 -3.14
CA LYS A 169 7.01 -7.45 -2.44
C LYS A 169 6.77 -7.39 -0.94
N GLU A 170 6.92 -8.53 -0.26
CA GLU A 170 6.83 -8.55 1.20
C GLU A 170 7.91 -7.65 1.81
N ALA A 171 7.53 -6.88 2.82
CA ALA A 171 8.39 -5.88 3.44
C ALA A 171 8.31 -5.96 4.96
N LYS A 172 9.48 -5.93 5.60
CA LYS A 172 9.60 -5.77 7.06
C LYS A 172 9.73 -4.30 7.47
N ALA A 173 10.17 -3.45 6.54
CA ALA A 173 10.36 -2.03 6.74
C ALA A 173 9.79 -1.22 5.56
N ILE A 174 9.35 -0.01 5.86
CA ILE A 174 8.91 1.01 4.90
C ILE A 174 9.95 2.12 4.89
N ASP A 175 10.31 2.56 3.71
CA ASP A 175 11.21 3.69 3.55
C ASP A 175 10.38 4.97 3.35
N LEU A 176 10.24 5.74 4.44
CA LEU A 176 9.52 7.01 4.49
C LEU A 176 10.34 8.20 3.98
N SER A 177 11.54 7.99 3.42
CA SER A 177 12.27 9.06 2.71
C SER A 177 11.66 9.35 1.33
N LYS A 178 10.73 8.52 0.87
CA LYS A 178 10.05 8.68 -0.41
C LYS A 178 8.59 8.25 -0.34
N LYS A 179 7.83 8.67 -1.33
CA LYS A 179 6.46 8.21 -1.53
C LYS A 179 6.43 6.69 -1.73
N GLN A 180 5.57 6.00 -0.99
CA GLN A 180 5.39 4.55 -1.10
C GLN A 180 3.93 4.15 -1.07
N VAL A 181 3.60 3.01 -1.69
CA VAL A 181 2.29 2.38 -1.54
C VAL A 181 2.48 1.05 -0.86
N ILE A 182 1.78 0.85 0.24
CA ILE A 182 1.79 -0.40 1.00
C ILE A 182 0.46 -1.12 0.88
N LYS A 183 0.52 -2.43 1.02
CA LYS A 183 -0.62 -3.32 1.12
C LYS A 183 -0.50 -4.14 2.38
N ILE A 184 -1.50 -4.05 3.24
CA ILE A 184 -1.68 -4.94 4.36
C ILE A 184 -2.57 -6.06 3.86
N GLU A 185 -2.09 -7.30 3.81
CA GLU A 185 -2.88 -8.49 3.55
C GLU A 185 -3.06 -9.26 4.85
N ALA A 186 -4.25 -9.74 5.12
CA ALA A 186 -4.54 -10.41 6.37
C ALA A 186 -5.53 -11.55 6.18
N ARG A 187 -5.36 -12.61 6.97
CA ARG A 187 -6.24 -13.77 6.97
C ARG A 187 -6.96 -13.90 8.30
N LYS A 188 -8.27 -13.68 8.30
CA LYS A 188 -9.12 -13.85 9.48
C LYS A 188 -9.93 -15.14 9.45
N LEU A 189 -10.46 -15.55 10.60
CA LEU A 189 -11.45 -16.61 10.68
C LEU A 189 -12.71 -16.20 9.88
N PRO A 190 -13.39 -17.16 9.23
CA PRO A 190 -14.70 -16.90 8.64
C PRO A 190 -15.62 -16.25 9.68
N MET A 191 -16.43 -15.27 9.27
CA MET A 191 -17.38 -14.57 10.15
C MET A 191 -16.76 -13.73 11.29
N ALA A 192 -15.44 -13.68 11.42
CA ALA A 192 -14.79 -12.79 12.38
C ALA A 192 -14.84 -11.33 11.91
N ASN A 193 -14.94 -10.41 12.87
CA ASN A 193 -14.80 -8.99 12.64
C ASN A 193 -13.47 -8.53 13.23
N VAL A 194 -12.65 -7.89 12.40
CA VAL A 194 -11.33 -7.41 12.80
C VAL A 194 -11.22 -5.94 12.42
N GLU A 195 -10.86 -5.11 13.38
CA GLU A 195 -10.46 -3.72 13.17
C GLU A 195 -8.95 -3.71 13.01
N TRP A 196 -8.46 -3.16 11.90
CA TRP A 196 -7.05 -2.97 11.66
C TRP A 196 -6.74 -1.49 11.82
N MET A 197 -5.91 -1.15 12.80
CA MET A 197 -5.61 0.23 13.17
C MET A 197 -4.12 0.47 13.01
N PRO A 198 -3.69 1.09 11.91
CA PRO A 198 -2.32 1.55 11.77
C PRO A 198 -2.03 2.60 12.84
N ASN A 199 -0.78 2.65 13.23
CA ASN A 199 -0.21 3.63 14.12
C ASN A 199 0.98 4.27 13.40
N PHE A 200 0.94 5.60 13.27
CA PHE A 200 2.00 6.39 12.66
C PHE A 200 2.26 7.61 13.55
N TYR A 201 3.52 7.84 13.93
CA TYR A 201 3.90 8.94 14.84
C TYR A 201 3.12 8.92 16.17
N GLY A 202 2.75 7.75 16.69
CA GLY A 202 1.94 7.69 17.91
C GLY A 202 0.45 7.94 17.70
N PHE A 203 0.03 8.28 16.48
CA PHE A 203 -1.37 8.41 16.14
C PHE A 203 -1.99 7.10 15.67
N GLU A 204 -2.99 6.65 16.43
CA GLU A 204 -3.90 5.62 15.98
C GLU A 204 -4.84 6.16 14.90
N LEU A 205 -4.81 5.52 13.72
CA LEU A 205 -5.62 5.87 12.57
C LEU A 205 -6.92 5.05 12.59
N LYS A 206 -7.93 5.56 13.31
CA LYS A 206 -9.23 4.88 13.54
C LYS A 206 -10.21 5.10 12.39
N GLU A 207 -9.93 6.06 11.52
CA GLU A 207 -10.83 6.54 10.48
C GLU A 207 -11.03 5.54 9.34
N TRP A 208 -10.14 4.56 9.21
CA TRP A 208 -10.16 3.56 8.13
C TRP A 208 -10.53 2.14 8.60
N ALA A 209 -10.55 1.93 9.92
CA ALA A 209 -10.26 0.64 10.53
C ALA A 209 -11.45 -0.30 10.62
N TRP A 210 -11.83 -0.98 9.53
CA TRP A 210 -12.78 -2.10 9.65
C TRP A 210 -12.68 -3.15 8.53
N TRP A 211 -12.57 -4.43 8.93
CA TRP A 211 -12.87 -5.61 8.12
C TRP A 211 -14.06 -6.36 8.72
N ASN A 212 -15.24 -6.14 8.14
CA ASN A 212 -16.49 -6.73 8.58
C ASN A 212 -16.77 -8.03 7.81
N SER A 213 -17.45 -8.97 8.47
CA SER A 213 -17.94 -10.20 7.85
C SER A 213 -19.45 -10.21 7.61
N ASN A 214 -20.15 -9.14 7.97
CA ASN A 214 -21.60 -9.07 7.82
C ASN A 214 -21.99 -8.92 6.34
N TRP A 215 -22.81 -9.86 5.87
CA TRP A 215 -23.33 -9.92 4.51
C TRP A 215 -24.52 -8.97 4.24
N SER A 216 -25.11 -8.33 5.26
CA SER A 216 -26.23 -7.40 5.07
C SER A 216 -25.86 -6.11 4.33
N TYR A 217 -24.57 -5.83 4.11
CA TYR A 217 -24.07 -4.59 3.53
C TYR A 217 -23.39 -4.78 2.16
N ARG A 218 -23.65 -5.88 1.44
CA ARG A 218 -22.97 -6.19 0.17
C ARG A 218 -23.02 -5.02 -0.82
N LYS A 219 -21.86 -4.67 -1.40
CA LYS A 219 -21.83 -3.94 -2.67
C LYS A 219 -22.55 -4.79 -3.73
N PRO A 220 -23.39 -4.19 -4.60
CA PRO A 220 -23.95 -4.91 -5.75
C PRO A 220 -22.81 -5.56 -6.55
N ILE A 221 -22.94 -6.84 -6.86
CA ILE A 221 -22.02 -7.52 -7.77
C ILE A 221 -22.47 -7.15 -9.18
N THR A 222 -21.75 -6.26 -9.85
CA THR A 222 -21.93 -6.03 -11.28
C THR A 222 -21.20 -7.13 -12.02
N ILE A 223 -21.93 -8.12 -12.52
CA ILE A 223 -21.39 -9.15 -13.42
C ILE A 223 -21.21 -8.48 -14.79
N THR A 224 -19.98 -8.12 -15.15
CA THR A 224 -19.67 -7.41 -16.40
C THR A 224 -19.44 -8.33 -17.60
N GLU A 225 -19.57 -9.65 -17.44
CA GLU A 225 -19.52 -10.60 -18.55
C GLU A 225 -20.57 -11.70 -18.38
N GLN A 226 -21.55 -11.69 -19.29
CA GLN A 226 -22.37 -12.84 -19.65
C GLN A 226 -22.11 -13.15 -21.14
N SER A 227 -20.86 -13.39 -21.54
CA SER A 227 -20.54 -13.98 -22.85
C SER A 227 -20.70 -15.50 -22.76
N GLY A 228 -21.93 -15.92 -22.56
CA GLY A 228 -22.26 -17.31 -22.37
C GLY A 228 -23.76 -17.51 -22.31
N ASN A 229 -24.44 -17.20 -23.41
CA ASN A 229 -25.62 -17.93 -23.80
C ASN A 229 -25.70 -18.01 -25.33
N THR A 230 -25.84 -19.26 -25.74
CA THR A 230 -25.98 -19.90 -27.06
C THR A 230 -26.95 -19.24 -28.01
#